data_AF-W1IX54-F1
#
_entry.id   AF-W1IX54-F1
#
_cell.length_a   1.000
_cell.length_b   1.000
_cell.length_c   1.000
_cell.angle_alpha   90.00
_cell.angle_beta   90.00
_cell.angle_gamma   90.00
#
_symmetry.space_group_name_H-M   'P 1'
#
loop_
_entity.id
_entity.type
_entity.pdbx_description
1 polymer ?
#
loop_
_entity_poly.entity_id
_entity_poly.type
_entity_poly.pdbx_seq_one_letter_code
_entity_poly.pdbx_strand_id
1 'polypeptide(L)' 'MLGEFDTLQLYKNGIPQVKVPLANGDKGPGLELFTSAYPEYGKGGAVQLLPIEKNLPVTFDKVTIIPE' A
#
# COMPACT_ATOMS: atom_id res chain seq x y z
N MET A 1 5.98 -12.15 -3.69
CA MET A 1 6.35 -12.12 -2.24
C MET A 1 5.16 -11.65 -1.44
N LEU A 2 4.92 -12.24 -0.27
CA LEU A 2 3.94 -11.81 0.72
C LEU A 2 4.69 -11.43 2.01
N GLY A 3 4.48 -10.21 2.51
CA GLY A 3 5.11 -9.70 3.71
C GLY A 3 4.08 -9.33 4.78
N GLU A 4 4.40 -9.63 6.04
CA GLU A 4 3.63 -9.22 7.22
C GLU A 4 4.46 -8.19 7.99
N PHE A 5 3.84 -7.08 8.42
CA PHE A 5 4.49 -6.00 9.16
C PHE A 5 3.50 -5.23 10.03
N ASP A 6 3.97 -4.60 11.11
CA ASP A 6 3.15 -3.71 11.95
C ASP A 6 2.84 -2.38 11.25
N THR A 7 1.57 -2.09 10.98
CA THR A 7 1.13 -0.84 10.34
C THR A 7 1.42 0.43 11.15
N LEU A 8 1.67 0.34 12.46
CA LEU A 8 1.98 1.51 13.30
C LEU A 8 3.29 2.20 12.90
N GLN A 9 4.22 1.48 12.26
CA GLN A 9 5.46 2.07 11.75
C GLN A 9 5.21 3.09 10.62
N LEU A 10 4.00 3.13 10.06
CA LEU A 10 3.58 4.14 9.08
C LEU A 10 3.16 5.46 9.73
N TYR A 11 3.23 5.60 11.06
CA TYR A 11 2.82 6.80 11.79
C TYR A 11 4.03 7.49 12.45
N LYS A 12 4.00 8.83 12.49
CA LYS A 12 4.87 9.65 13.34
C LYS A 12 3.98 10.50 14.25
N ASN A 13 4.11 10.36 15.57
CA ASN A 13 3.30 11.09 16.55
C ASN A 13 1.78 10.98 16.31
N GLY A 14 1.29 9.80 15.92
CA GLY A 14 -0.13 9.57 15.61
C GLY A 14 -0.59 10.10 14.25
N ILE A 15 0.30 10.70 13.46
CA ILE A 15 0.00 11.20 12.12
C ILE A 15 0.50 10.20 11.08
N PRO A 16 -0.36 9.69 10.17
CA PRO A 16 0.05 8.78 9.11
C PRO A 16 1.04 9.47 8.16
N GLN A 17 2.11 8.76 7.82
CA GLN A 17 3.17 9.20 6.90
C GLN A 17 2.98 8.63 5.49
N VAL A 18 1.76 8.19 5.19
CA VAL A 18 1.35 7.60 3.93
C VAL A 18 0.05 8.25 3.46
N LYS A 19 -0.19 8.22 2.16
CA LYS A 19 -1.44 8.66 1.52
C LYS A 19 -1.98 7.58 0.59
N VAL A 20 -3.28 7.62 0.34
CA VAL A 20 -3.90 6.86 -0.74
C VAL A 20 -3.86 7.71 -2.02
N PRO A 21 -3.25 7.23 -3.12
CA PRO A 21 -3.27 7.97 -4.38
C PRO A 21 -4.66 7.95 -5.03
N LEU A 22 -4.93 8.98 -5.82
CA LEU A 22 -6.05 8.94 -6.76
C LEU A 22 -5.62 8.16 -8.01
N ALA A 23 -6.61 7.60 -8.70
CA ALA A 23 -6.43 6.84 -9.92
C ALA A 23 -5.66 7.64 -11.00
N ASN A 24 -5.03 6.93 -11.94
CA ASN A 24 -4.28 7.52 -13.06
C ASN A 24 -3.11 8.41 -12.62
N GLY A 25 -2.41 8.06 -11.53
CA GLY A 25 -1.29 8.82 -11.01
C GLY A 25 -1.73 10.19 -10.47
N ASP A 26 -2.68 10.19 -9.53
CA ASP A 26 -3.25 11.38 -8.89
C ASP A 26 -4.09 12.31 -9.82
N LYS A 27 -4.54 11.83 -10.99
CA LYS A 27 -5.30 12.64 -11.99
C LYS A 27 -6.77 12.30 -12.11
N GLY A 28 -7.20 11.15 -11.61
CA GLY A 28 -8.57 10.66 -11.68
C GLY A 28 -9.43 11.10 -10.49
N PRO A 29 -10.77 11.05 -10.61
CA PRO A 29 -11.68 11.45 -9.54
C PRO A 29 -11.86 10.39 -8.43
N GLY A 30 -11.36 9.17 -8.62
CA GLY A 30 -11.50 8.05 -7.68
C GLY A 30 -10.16 7.60 -7.09
N LEU A 31 -10.21 6.72 -6.09
CA LEU A 31 -9.01 6.10 -5.50
C LEU A 31 -8.37 5.10 -6.46
N GLU A 32 -7.05 4.94 -6.37
CA GLU A 32 -6.34 3.88 -7.08
C GLU A 32 -6.54 2.54 -6.36
N LEU A 33 -7.44 1.72 -6.91
CA LEU A 33 -7.72 0.39 -6.39
C LEU A 33 -6.65 -0.60 -6.86
N PHE A 34 -6.08 -1.34 -5.92
CA PHE A 34 -5.10 -2.39 -6.22
C PHE A 34 -5.67 -3.47 -7.15
N THR A 35 -6.93 -3.85 -6.93
CA THR A 35 -7.61 -4.92 -7.67
C THR A 35 -7.98 -4.55 -9.10
N SER A 36 -7.91 -3.27 -9.48
CA SER A 36 -8.09 -2.89 -10.89
C SER A 36 -6.96 -3.44 -11.77
N ALA A 37 -5.76 -3.56 -11.22
CA ALA A 37 -4.61 -4.14 -11.90
C ALA A 37 -4.54 -5.67 -11.76
N TYR A 38 -5.09 -6.22 -10.67
CA TYR A 38 -5.06 -7.66 -10.39
C TYR A 38 -6.40 -8.18 -9.86
N PRO A 39 -7.41 -8.34 -10.74
CA PRO A 39 -8.76 -8.73 -10.36
C PRO A 39 -8.84 -10.14 -9.73
N GLU A 40 -7.88 -11.02 -10.03
CA GLU A 40 -7.82 -12.38 -9.53
C GLU A 40 -7.59 -12.48 -8.01
N TYR A 41 -7.05 -11.43 -7.37
CA TYR A 41 -6.77 -11.42 -5.93
C TYR A 41 -7.90 -10.81 -5.08
N GLY A 42 -9.09 -10.59 -5.63
CA GLY A 42 -10.30 -10.34 -4.85
C GLY A 42 -11.26 -9.29 -5.42
N LYS A 43 -12.31 -9.00 -4.65
CA LYS A 43 -13.43 -8.14 -5.05
C LYS A 43 -13.18 -6.63 -4.91
N GLY A 44 -11.98 -6.22 -4.52
CA GLY A 44 -11.61 -4.81 -4.29
C GLY A 44 -11.66 -4.38 -2.82
N GLY A 45 -11.48 -3.07 -2.59
CA GLY A 45 -11.49 -2.43 -1.27
C GLY A 45 -10.11 -2.21 -0.65
N ALA A 46 -9.08 -2.94 -1.11
CA ALA A 46 -7.70 -2.64 -0.79
C ALA A 46 -7.17 -1.51 -1.68
N VAL A 47 -6.57 -0.51 -1.05
CA VAL A 47 -5.95 0.64 -1.72
C VAL A 47 -4.44 0.58 -1.59
N GLN A 48 -3.73 1.16 -2.57
CA GLN A 48 -2.30 1.36 -2.44
C GLN A 48 -1.99 2.45 -1.41
N LEU A 49 -0.92 2.27 -0.64
CA LEU A 49 -0.37 3.31 0.23
C LEU A 49 0.94 3.83 -0.37
N LEU A 50 1.03 5.14 -0.54
CA LEU A 50 2.24 5.83 -0.97
C LEU A 50 2.84 6.59 0.20
N PRO A 51 4.16 6.47 0.46
CA PRO A 51 4.81 7.25 1.49
C PRO A 51 4.83 8.74 1.10
N ILE A 52 4.61 9.62 2.08
CA ILE A 52 4.67 11.07 1.91
C ILE A 52 6.12 11.51 1.67
N GLU A 53 7.06 10.93 2.43
CA GLU A 53 8.49 11.12 2.24
C GLU A 53 9.06 9.98 1.41
N LYS A 54 10.01 10.29 0.51
CA LYS A 54 10.74 9.25 -0.21
C LYS A 54 11.53 8.39 0.79
N ASN A 55 11.60 7.09 0.51
CA ASN A 55 12.39 6.12 1.28
C ASN A 55 11.93 5.92 2.73
N LEU A 56 10.61 5.99 3.01
CA LEU A 56 10.06 5.54 4.28
C LEU A 56 10.44 4.05 4.50
N PRO A 57 11.28 3.72 5.51
CA PRO A 57 11.65 2.33 5.76
C PRO A 57 10.46 1.57 6.35
N VAL A 58 10.25 0.35 5.86
CA VAL A 58 9.29 -0.62 6.43
C VAL A 58 10.06 -1.90 6.75
N THR A 59 9.99 -2.32 8.00
CA THR A 59 10.58 -3.57 8.47
C THR A 59 9.49 -4.63 8.49
N PHE A 60 9.77 -5.76 7.83
CA PHE A 60 8.86 -6.91 7.80
C PHE A 60 9.19 -7.88 8.93
N ASP A 61 8.16 -8.30 9.65
CA ASP A 61 8.26 -9.33 10.69
C ASP A 61 8.37 -10.72 10.04
N LYS A 62 7.75 -10.90 8.88
CA LYS A 62 7.78 -12.14 8.11
C LYS A 62 7.70 -11.89 6.63
N VAL A 63 8.44 -12.68 5.88
CA VAL A 63 8.47 -12.65 4.42
C VAL A 63 8.30 -14.07 3.89
N THR A 64 7.31 -14.26 3.02
CA THR A 64 7.09 -15.49 2.26
C THR A 64 7.35 -15.22 0.79
N ILE A 65 8.28 -15.96 0.18
CA ILE A 65 8.51 -15.88 -1.27
C ILE A 65 7.47 -16.79 -1.95
N ILE A 66 6.72 -16.21 -2.87
CA ILE A 66 5.72 -16.93 -3.67
C ILE A 66 6.37 -17.18 -5.03
N PRO A 67 6.33 -18.42 -5.57
CA PRO A 67 6.84 -18.73 -6.90
C PRO A 67 6.10 -17.93 -7.98
N GLU A 68 6.77 -17.74 -9.12
CA GLU A 68 6.27 -17.05 -10.31
C GLU A 68 5.10 -17.79 -10.98
#